data_AF-A0AAE1D0W9-F1
#
_entry.id   AF-A0AAE1D0W9-F1
#
_cell.length_a   1.000
_cell.length_b   1.000
_cell.length_c   1.000
_cell.angle_alpha   90.00
_cell.angle_beta   90.00
_cell.angle_gamma   90.00
#
_symmetry.space_group_name_H-M   'P 1'
#
loop_
_entity.id
_entity.type
_entity.pdbx_description
1 polymer ?
#
loop_
_entity_poly.entity_id
_entity_poly.type
_entity_poly.pdbx_seq_one_letter_code
_entity_poly.pdbx_strand_id
1 'polypeptide(L)'
;MASRRLFILYLLLTSLAQKCCHSQRSFHFKLSLGQKITSGATEVKQRSGPITQIRCAAFCGLDCGMFHYSTVHEICVVFVERYFDAGPVFTSDADWTIGLKQYSVVTKEGWSLVFRGQSEIAVPVWDVWSNTGVHHDSPIPSDFPHACLRMEQYTSCDRHFRSHILDNWANIKQ
;
A
#
# COMPACT_ATOMS: atom_id res chain seq x y z
N MET A 1 16.12 -68.84 29.81
CA MET A 1 16.79 -69.31 28.57
C MET A 1 15.78 -69.22 27.42
N ALA A 2 15.87 -68.18 26.59
CA ALA A 2 15.23 -68.09 25.28
C ALA A 2 16.07 -67.13 24.43
N SER A 3 16.24 -67.50 23.17
CA SER A 3 17.35 -67.16 22.28
C SER A 3 16.83 -66.32 21.11
N ARG A 4 17.60 -65.28 20.71
CA ARG A 4 17.84 -64.75 19.33
C ARG A 4 16.62 -64.29 18.50
N ARG A 5 16.66 -63.35 17.54
CA ARG A 5 17.52 -62.26 17.03
C ARG A 5 16.74 -61.66 15.82
N LEU A 6 17.03 -60.40 15.46
CA LEU A 6 16.83 -59.72 14.15
C LEU A 6 15.40 -59.32 13.70
N PHE A 7 15.16 -58.02 13.45
CA PHE A 7 15.37 -57.39 12.12
C PHE A 7 15.31 -55.85 12.21
N ILE A 8 16.19 -55.21 11.45
CA ILE A 8 16.36 -53.77 11.22
C ILE A 8 15.43 -53.36 10.06
N LEU A 9 14.73 -52.21 10.12
CA LEU A 9 14.65 -51.24 9.00
C LEU A 9 13.87 -49.95 9.37
N TYR A 10 14.59 -48.83 9.33
CA TYR A 10 14.23 -47.55 8.71
C TYR A 10 12.77 -47.06 8.72
N LEU A 11 12.54 -45.92 9.37
CA LEU A 11 11.81 -44.81 8.74
C LEU A 11 12.33 -43.47 9.27
N LEU A 12 13.30 -42.96 8.52
CA LEU A 12 13.57 -41.54 8.34
C LEU A 12 12.24 -40.80 8.10
N LEU A 13 11.84 -39.96 9.05
CA LEU A 13 10.96 -38.82 8.78
C LEU A 13 11.70 -37.54 9.20
N THR A 14 12.76 -37.26 8.45
CA THR A 14 13.12 -35.87 8.15
C THR A 14 12.03 -35.30 7.25
N SER A 15 11.27 -34.32 7.74
CA SER A 15 10.87 -33.21 6.87
C SER A 15 10.30 -32.06 7.69
N LEU A 16 11.05 -30.96 7.64
CA LEU A 16 10.56 -29.59 7.69
C LEU A 16 9.59 -29.26 8.85
N ALA A 17 10.17 -28.96 10.02
CA ALA A 17 9.66 -27.85 10.79
C ALA A 17 9.80 -26.59 9.92
N GLN A 18 8.72 -26.33 9.18
CA GLN A 18 8.55 -25.26 8.22
C GLN A 18 9.05 -23.96 8.83
N LYS A 19 10.04 -23.35 8.17
CA LYS A 19 10.37 -21.94 8.31
C LYS A 19 9.14 -21.11 7.94
N CYS A 20 8.21 -20.94 8.86
CA CYS A 20 7.16 -19.93 8.78
C CYS A 20 7.54 -18.71 9.62
N CYS A 21 8.82 -18.33 9.63
CA CYS A 21 9.18 -16.92 9.74
C CYS A 21 8.90 -16.28 8.37
N HIS A 22 7.62 -16.25 7.99
CA HIS A 22 7.18 -15.31 6.97
C HIS A 22 7.43 -13.95 7.58
N SER A 23 8.31 -13.17 6.95
CA SER A 23 8.48 -11.75 7.22
C SER A 23 7.09 -11.13 7.28
N GLN A 24 6.59 -10.90 8.49
CA GLN A 24 5.26 -10.35 8.71
C GLN A 24 5.39 -8.86 8.43
N ARG A 25 5.45 -8.49 7.14
CA ARG A 25 5.34 -7.11 6.73
C ARG A 25 3.95 -6.65 7.15
N SER A 26 3.88 -5.88 8.24
CA SER A 26 2.67 -5.18 8.65
C SER A 26 2.34 -4.18 7.55
N PHE A 27 1.29 -4.46 6.78
CA PHE A 27 0.77 -3.51 5.80
C PHE A 27 -0.17 -2.56 6.52
N HIS A 28 0.20 -1.29 6.53
CA HIS A 28 -0.68 -0.24 7.01
C HIS A 28 -1.60 0.18 5.87
N PHE A 29 -2.91 0.16 6.12
CA PHE A 29 -3.91 0.69 5.21
C PHE A 29 -4.50 1.95 5.81
N LYS A 30 -4.63 3.00 5.02
CA LYS A 30 -5.45 4.17 5.36
C LYS A 30 -6.85 3.92 4.82
N LEU A 31 -7.84 4.04 5.69
CA LEU A 31 -9.24 3.85 5.31
C LEU A 31 -9.86 5.18 4.89
N SER A 32 -10.72 5.10 3.88
CA SER A 32 -11.60 6.19 3.50
C SER A 32 -13.03 5.67 3.46
N LEU A 33 -13.88 6.21 4.34
CA LEU A 33 -15.28 5.83 4.50
C LEU A 33 -16.14 6.54 3.45
N GLY A 34 -17.25 5.92 3.07
CA GLY A 34 -18.24 6.52 2.18
C GLY A 34 -17.74 6.69 0.75
N GLN A 35 -16.82 5.82 0.31
CA GLN A 35 -16.23 5.91 -1.02
C GLN A 35 -16.07 4.55 -1.68
N LYS A 36 -16.14 4.54 -3.01
CA LYS A 36 -15.93 3.37 -3.85
C LYS A 36 -15.09 3.71 -5.09
N ILE A 37 -14.26 2.76 -5.49
CA ILE A 37 -13.51 2.79 -6.75
C ILE A 37 -14.44 2.34 -7.88
N THR A 38 -14.58 3.17 -8.93
CA THR A 38 -15.46 2.87 -10.07
C THR A 38 -14.72 2.63 -11.37
N SER A 39 -13.54 3.20 -11.55
CA SER A 39 -12.71 3.03 -12.74
C SER A 39 -11.25 3.40 -12.47
N GLY A 40 -10.37 3.19 -13.44
CA GLY A 40 -8.96 3.57 -13.36
C GLY A 40 -8.10 2.66 -12.48
N ALA A 41 -8.61 1.48 -12.14
CA ALA A 41 -7.91 0.40 -11.45
C ALA A 41 -8.37 -0.96 -11.97
N THR A 42 -7.46 -1.92 -11.99
CA THR A 42 -7.68 -3.29 -12.45
C THR A 42 -8.04 -4.15 -11.26
N GLU A 43 -9.27 -4.68 -11.30
CA GLU A 43 -9.70 -5.70 -10.35
C GLU A 43 -8.87 -6.96 -10.54
N VAL A 44 -8.29 -7.47 -9.45
CA VAL A 44 -7.53 -8.72 -9.45
C VAL A 44 -8.39 -9.86 -8.94
N LYS A 45 -9.14 -9.61 -7.85
CA LYS A 45 -9.95 -10.61 -7.17
C LYS A 45 -11.15 -9.95 -6.51
N GLN A 46 -12.23 -10.72 -6.45
CA GLN A 46 -13.41 -10.39 -5.67
C GLN A 46 -13.76 -11.54 -4.73
N ARG A 47 -14.31 -11.18 -3.56
CA ARG A 47 -14.88 -12.12 -2.61
C ARG A 47 -16.26 -11.62 -2.18
N SER A 48 -17.22 -12.54 -2.17
CA SER A 48 -18.57 -12.33 -1.63
C SER A 48 -18.77 -13.08 -0.30
N GLY A 49 -19.75 -12.64 0.48
CA GLY A 49 -20.12 -13.18 1.79
C GLY A 49 -19.59 -12.33 2.96
N PRO A 50 -19.88 -12.74 4.22
CA PRO A 50 -19.63 -11.92 5.40
C PRO A 50 -18.20 -11.37 5.47
N ILE A 51 -18.07 -10.06 5.23
CA ILE A 51 -16.80 -9.37 5.12
C ILE A 51 -16.61 -8.38 6.27
N THR A 52 -15.35 -8.19 6.66
CA THR A 52 -14.93 -7.12 7.57
C THR A 52 -13.70 -6.43 6.98
N GLN A 53 -13.36 -5.26 7.50
CA GLN A 53 -12.13 -4.55 7.13
C GLN A 53 -10.90 -5.46 7.21
N ILE A 54 -10.72 -6.16 8.33
CA ILE A 54 -9.55 -7.02 8.57
C ILE A 54 -9.53 -8.19 7.56
N ARG A 55 -10.70 -8.77 7.26
CA ARG A 55 -10.80 -9.86 6.27
C ARG A 55 -10.47 -9.38 4.87
N CYS A 56 -10.94 -8.20 4.47
CA CYS A 56 -10.64 -7.66 3.14
C CYS A 56 -9.17 -7.22 3.02
N ALA A 57 -8.60 -6.60 4.05
CA ALA A 57 -7.18 -6.27 4.10
C ALA A 57 -6.29 -7.53 4.04
N ALA A 58 -6.66 -8.60 4.73
CA ALA A 58 -5.97 -9.89 4.64
C ALA A 58 -6.09 -10.53 3.25
N PHE A 59 -7.27 -10.40 2.61
CA PHE A 59 -7.50 -10.90 1.24
C PHE A 59 -6.68 -10.14 0.19
N CYS A 60 -6.45 -8.84 0.42
CA CYS A 60 -5.60 -7.97 -0.38
C CYS A 60 -4.14 -8.46 -0.39
N GLY A 61 -3.57 -8.74 0.78
CA GLY A 61 -2.25 -9.36 0.90
C GLY A 61 -1.09 -8.56 0.28
N LEU A 62 -0.14 -9.28 -0.33
CA LEU A 62 1.08 -8.71 -0.90
C LEU A 62 0.86 -8.01 -2.24
N ASP A 63 0.03 -8.59 -3.10
CA ASP A 63 -0.05 -8.25 -4.53
C ASP A 63 -1.08 -7.17 -4.86
N CYS A 64 -1.74 -6.61 -3.84
CA CYS A 64 -2.66 -5.50 -4.02
C CYS A 64 -2.02 -4.16 -3.64
N GLY A 65 -2.50 -3.08 -4.25
CA GLY A 65 -2.23 -1.71 -3.82
C GLY A 65 -3.41 -1.05 -3.10
N MET A 66 -4.63 -1.53 -3.33
CA MET A 66 -5.84 -1.04 -2.66
C MET A 66 -6.96 -2.07 -2.68
N PHE A 67 -7.97 -1.84 -1.86
CA PHE A 67 -9.23 -2.58 -1.86
C PHE A 67 -10.40 -1.65 -1.61
N HIS A 68 -11.60 -2.07 -1.99
CA HIS A 68 -12.82 -1.55 -1.38
C HIS A 68 -13.64 -2.70 -0.81
N TYR A 69 -14.48 -2.42 0.17
CA TYR A 69 -15.41 -3.39 0.71
C TYR A 69 -16.70 -2.72 1.16
N SER A 70 -17.76 -3.52 1.21
CA SER A 70 -19.03 -3.15 1.80
C SER A 70 -19.53 -4.28 2.68
N THR A 71 -19.85 -3.95 3.94
CA THR A 71 -20.53 -4.88 4.86
C THR A 71 -22.00 -5.04 4.52
N VAL A 72 -22.62 -4.02 3.90
CA VAL A 72 -24.02 -4.04 3.45
C VAL A 72 -24.19 -4.98 2.26
N HIS A 73 -23.29 -4.91 1.28
CA HIS A 73 -23.31 -5.78 0.10
C HIS A 73 -22.50 -7.07 0.27
N GLU A 74 -21.87 -7.27 1.43
CA GLU A 74 -21.04 -8.44 1.73
C GLU A 74 -19.99 -8.75 0.65
N ILE A 75 -19.25 -7.73 0.22
CA ILE A 75 -18.32 -7.83 -0.90
C ILE A 75 -17.00 -7.13 -0.60
N CYS A 76 -15.90 -7.72 -1.06
CA CYS A 76 -14.56 -7.16 -1.07
C CYS A 76 -13.98 -7.32 -2.47
N VAL A 77 -13.44 -6.23 -3.00
CA VAL A 77 -12.75 -6.21 -4.30
C VAL A 77 -11.36 -5.63 -4.08
N VAL A 78 -10.35 -6.30 -4.64
CA VAL A 78 -8.94 -5.91 -4.50
C VAL A 78 -8.37 -5.55 -5.85
N PHE A 79 -7.50 -4.54 -5.85
CA PHE A 79 -6.94 -3.93 -7.05
C PHE A 79 -5.41 -3.99 -7.02
N VAL A 80 -4.78 -4.16 -8.19
CA VAL A 80 -3.33 -4.30 -8.30
C VAL A 80 -2.63 -2.95 -8.10
N GLU A 81 -3.23 -1.88 -8.60
CA GLU A 81 -2.60 -0.57 -8.63
C GLU A 81 -2.48 0.03 -7.25
N ARG A 82 -1.39 0.76 -7.03
CA ARG A 82 -1.25 1.66 -5.89
C ARG A 82 -2.06 2.92 -6.16
N TYR A 83 -2.56 3.53 -5.11
CA TYR A 83 -3.41 4.72 -5.24
C TYR A 83 -2.71 5.92 -5.92
N PHE A 84 -1.38 5.92 -5.98
CA PHE A 84 -0.58 6.93 -6.66
C PHE A 84 -0.07 6.51 -8.05
N ASP A 85 -0.18 5.23 -8.43
CA ASP A 85 0.32 4.71 -9.72
C ASP A 85 -0.63 4.99 -10.88
N ALA A 86 -1.93 5.03 -10.58
CA ALA A 86 -2.99 5.05 -11.58
C ALA A 86 -4.04 6.13 -11.32
N GLY A 87 -5.05 6.13 -12.18
CA GLY A 87 -6.17 7.04 -12.22
C GLY A 87 -7.40 6.62 -11.40
N PRO A 88 -7.35 5.95 -10.22
CA PRO A 88 -8.55 5.39 -9.65
C PRO A 88 -9.53 6.52 -9.36
N VAL A 89 -10.72 6.39 -9.92
CA VAL A 89 -11.80 7.33 -9.69
C VAL A 89 -12.54 6.88 -8.45
N PHE A 90 -12.49 7.72 -7.43
CA PHE A 90 -13.26 7.53 -6.20
C PHE A 90 -14.59 8.27 -6.33
N THR A 91 -15.67 7.55 -6.11
CA THR A 91 -17.01 8.11 -6.05
C THR A 91 -17.54 8.01 -4.63
N SER A 92 -18.38 8.96 -4.23
CA SER A 92 -19.04 8.94 -2.92
C SER A 92 -20.11 7.86 -2.91
N ASP A 93 -20.02 6.94 -1.95
CA ASP A 93 -20.99 5.88 -1.73
C ASP A 93 -20.92 5.44 -0.26
N ALA A 94 -21.97 5.76 0.51
CA ALA A 94 -22.00 5.61 1.97
C ALA A 94 -21.81 4.16 2.44
N ASP A 95 -22.17 3.19 1.59
CA ASP A 95 -22.13 1.77 1.93
C ASP A 95 -20.75 1.14 1.74
N TRP A 96 -19.78 1.93 1.24
CA TRP A 96 -18.46 1.43 0.84
C TRP A 96 -17.33 2.10 1.61
N THR A 97 -16.26 1.33 1.79
CA THR A 97 -15.02 1.80 2.39
C THR A 97 -13.85 1.37 1.52
N ILE A 98 -12.94 2.30 1.26
CA ILE A 98 -11.68 2.04 0.54
C ILE A 98 -10.56 1.84 1.56
N GLY A 99 -9.70 0.85 1.33
CA GLY A 99 -8.41 0.71 2.00
C GLY A 99 -7.26 0.98 1.05
N LEU A 100 -6.49 2.03 1.34
CA LEU A 100 -5.32 2.46 0.56
C LEU A 100 -4.04 1.99 1.25
N LYS A 101 -3.28 1.09 0.61
CA LYS A 101 -2.01 0.59 1.16
C LYS A 101 -1.02 1.75 1.27
N GLN A 102 -0.43 1.89 2.44
CA GLN A 102 0.55 2.94 2.74
C GLN A 102 1.95 2.46 2.33
N TYR A 103 2.71 3.39 1.76
CA TYR A 103 4.08 3.18 1.32
C TYR A 103 4.97 4.25 1.95
N SER A 104 6.20 3.89 2.29
CA SER A 104 7.22 4.81 2.83
C SER A 104 7.90 5.66 1.77
N VAL A 105 7.78 5.26 0.50
CA VAL A 105 8.31 6.00 -0.65
C VAL A 105 7.36 5.75 -1.82
N VAL A 106 6.96 6.83 -2.49
CA VAL A 106 6.23 6.75 -3.75
C VAL A 106 7.23 6.45 -4.85
N THR A 107 7.09 5.30 -5.51
CA THR A 107 8.01 4.87 -6.57
C THR A 107 7.26 4.48 -7.83
N LYS A 108 7.80 4.74 -9.03
CA LYS A 108 7.25 4.29 -10.32
C LYS A 108 8.40 3.93 -11.24
N GLU A 109 8.41 2.71 -11.79
CA GLU A 109 9.42 2.27 -12.78
C GLU A 109 10.88 2.47 -12.32
N GLY A 110 11.16 2.20 -11.04
CA GLY A 110 12.51 2.39 -10.46
C GLY A 110 12.84 3.83 -10.04
N TRP A 111 12.02 4.80 -10.40
CA TRP A 111 12.11 6.18 -9.92
C TRP A 111 11.39 6.35 -8.59
N SER A 112 11.90 7.25 -7.75
CA SER A 112 11.25 7.66 -6.50
C SER A 112 10.79 9.10 -6.63
N LEU A 113 9.56 9.39 -6.22
CA LEU A 113 9.07 10.76 -6.09
C LEU A 113 9.78 11.40 -4.90
N VAL A 114 10.59 12.41 -5.18
CA VAL A 114 11.39 13.13 -4.20
C VAL A 114 10.83 14.52 -3.93
N PHE A 115 10.35 15.19 -4.96
CA PHE A 115 9.74 16.51 -4.86
C PHE A 115 8.60 16.63 -5.87
N ARG A 116 7.57 17.39 -5.52
CA ARG A 116 6.55 17.83 -6.46
C ARG A 116 6.10 19.24 -6.09
N GLY A 117 6.36 20.18 -6.99
CA GLY A 117 5.73 21.50 -6.98
C GLY A 117 4.42 21.47 -7.75
N GLN A 118 3.43 22.23 -7.30
CA GLN A 118 2.15 22.36 -7.99
C GLN A 118 1.72 23.83 -8.09
N SER A 119 1.23 24.21 -9.27
CA SER A 119 0.74 25.56 -9.54
C SER A 119 -0.56 25.83 -8.78
N GLU A 120 -0.91 27.11 -8.61
CA GLU A 120 -2.16 27.56 -8.00
C GLU A 120 -2.33 27.18 -6.52
N ILE A 121 -1.25 26.74 -5.89
CA ILE A 121 -1.14 26.63 -4.44
C ILE A 121 -0.51 27.94 -3.96
N ALA A 122 -1.14 28.60 -2.98
CA ALA A 122 -0.69 29.87 -2.40
C ALA A 122 0.58 29.72 -1.51
N VAL A 123 1.48 28.82 -1.88
CA VAL A 123 2.72 28.49 -1.18
C VAL A 123 3.87 28.51 -2.21
N PRO A 124 4.93 29.30 -2.01
CA PRO A 124 6.09 29.29 -2.91
C PRO A 124 6.77 27.92 -2.95
N VAL A 125 7.10 27.45 -4.16
CA VAL A 125 7.80 26.17 -4.37
C VAL A 125 9.17 26.16 -3.67
N TRP A 126 9.88 27.30 -3.71
CA TRP A 126 11.20 27.45 -3.12
C TRP A 126 11.20 27.24 -1.60
N ASP A 127 10.16 27.71 -0.92
CA ASP A 127 10.04 27.57 0.53
C ASP A 127 9.96 26.11 0.93
N VAL A 128 9.19 25.30 0.19
CA VAL A 128 9.13 23.86 0.45
C VAL A 128 10.40 23.15 -0.01
N TRP A 129 11.01 23.57 -1.13
CA TRP A 129 12.26 22.97 -1.61
C TRP A 129 13.41 23.09 -0.61
N SER A 130 13.55 24.25 0.03
CA SER A 130 14.67 24.58 0.92
C SER A 130 14.45 24.20 2.39
N ASN A 131 13.23 23.80 2.77
CA ASN A 131 12.89 23.47 4.14
C ASN A 131 13.36 22.05 4.53
N THR A 132 14.57 21.98 5.08
CA THR A 132 15.14 20.76 5.68
C THR A 132 14.35 20.36 6.93
N GLY A 133 13.97 19.08 7.04
CA GLY A 133 13.19 18.55 8.16
C GLY A 133 11.67 18.45 7.95
N VAL A 134 11.10 18.99 6.86
CA VAL A 134 9.70 18.74 6.48
C VAL A 134 9.63 17.63 5.43
N HIS A 135 9.00 16.51 5.78
CA HIS A 135 8.92 15.32 4.93
C HIS A 135 7.50 14.75 4.89
N HIS A 136 7.13 14.22 3.72
CA HIS A 136 5.78 13.76 3.44
C HIS A 136 5.72 12.28 3.02
N ASP A 137 6.86 11.58 2.97
CA ASP A 137 6.98 10.25 2.40
C ASP A 137 6.92 9.09 3.41
N SER A 138 7.27 9.27 4.69
CA SER A 138 7.16 8.17 5.65
C SER A 138 7.03 8.52 7.15
N PRO A 139 6.06 7.89 7.87
CA PRO A 139 4.77 7.49 7.31
C PRO A 139 4.10 8.72 6.70
N ILE A 140 3.45 8.56 5.54
CA ILE A 140 2.69 9.65 4.94
C ILE A 140 1.73 10.18 6.01
N PRO A 141 1.87 11.46 6.40
CA PRO A 141 1.01 12.01 7.44
C PRO A 141 -0.46 11.80 7.11
N SER A 142 -1.28 11.48 8.11
CA SER A 142 -2.70 11.18 7.88
C SER A 142 -3.43 12.35 7.21
N ASP A 143 -2.96 13.58 7.41
CA ASP A 143 -3.49 14.81 6.82
C ASP A 143 -2.95 15.12 5.42
N PHE A 144 -1.91 14.43 4.94
CA PHE A 144 -1.37 14.69 3.61
C PHE A 144 -2.36 14.24 2.53
N PRO A 145 -2.79 15.11 1.61
CA PRO A 145 -3.77 14.75 0.60
C PRO A 145 -3.21 13.71 -0.37
N HIS A 146 -3.95 12.63 -0.59
CA HIS A 146 -3.54 11.60 -1.55
C HIS A 146 -3.38 12.14 -2.97
N ALA A 147 -4.19 13.14 -3.36
CA ALA A 147 -4.08 13.83 -4.64
C ALA A 147 -2.67 14.39 -4.89
N CYS A 148 -2.00 14.87 -3.83
CA CYS A 148 -0.64 15.41 -3.93
C CYS A 148 0.43 14.36 -4.26
N LEU A 149 0.10 13.07 -4.14
CA LEU A 149 1.00 11.96 -4.45
C LEU A 149 0.73 11.34 -5.83
N ARG A 150 -0.39 11.68 -6.46
CA ARG A 150 -0.79 11.10 -7.75
C ARG A 150 -0.02 11.72 -8.89
N MET A 151 0.67 10.90 -9.67
CA MET A 151 1.51 11.38 -10.78
C MET A 151 0.71 11.93 -11.97
N GLU A 152 -0.58 11.56 -12.11
CA GLU A 152 -1.38 11.84 -13.31
C GLU A 152 -2.63 12.70 -13.07
N GLN A 153 -3.11 12.82 -11.83
CA GLN A 153 -4.33 13.59 -11.50
C GLN A 153 -4.03 14.63 -10.41
N TYR A 154 -4.18 15.91 -10.77
CA TYR A 154 -3.65 17.06 -10.04
C TYR A 154 -4.71 17.82 -9.24
N THR A 155 -5.98 17.65 -9.59
CA THR A 155 -7.08 18.35 -8.95
C THR A 155 -7.14 17.96 -7.48
N SER A 156 -7.39 18.93 -6.58
CA SER A 156 -7.54 18.78 -5.11
C SER A 156 -6.26 18.59 -4.27
N CYS A 157 -5.06 18.80 -4.82
CA CYS A 157 -3.86 18.93 -3.98
C CYS A 157 -3.69 20.37 -3.48
N ASP A 158 -3.46 20.54 -2.18
CA ASP A 158 -3.37 21.85 -1.50
C ASP A 158 -1.95 22.22 -1.03
N ARG A 159 -0.95 21.35 -1.26
CA ARG A 159 0.44 21.57 -0.80
C ARG A 159 1.47 20.85 -1.66
N HIS A 160 2.70 21.36 -1.70
CA HIS A 160 3.82 20.70 -2.38
C HIS A 160 4.24 19.43 -1.64
N PHE A 161 4.72 18.43 -2.39
CA PHE A 161 5.31 17.23 -1.81
C PHE A 161 6.82 17.36 -1.72
N ARG A 162 7.38 16.89 -0.60
CA ARG A 162 8.82 16.81 -0.32
C ARG A 162 9.13 15.52 0.44
N SER A 163 10.10 14.76 -0.07
CA SER A 163 10.64 13.55 0.54
C SER A 163 11.84 13.84 1.43
N HIS A 164 12.05 13.01 2.45
CA HIS A 164 13.29 13.01 3.25
C HIS A 164 14.55 12.67 2.44
N ILE A 165 14.41 12.07 1.24
CA ILE A 165 15.52 11.78 0.34
C ILE A 165 16.26 13.07 -0.03
N LEU A 166 15.56 14.19 -0.15
CA LEU A 166 16.16 15.49 -0.49
C LEU A 166 17.14 16.01 0.56
N ASP A 167 16.95 15.67 1.83
CA ASP A 167 17.86 16.10 2.90
C ASP A 167 19.20 15.35 2.82
N ASN A 168 19.17 14.13 2.28
CA ASN A 168 20.35 13.29 2.08
C ASN A 168 20.88 13.34 0.65
N TRP A 169 20.40 14.29 -0.16
CA TRP A 169 20.74 14.37 -1.57
C TRP A 169 22.11 15.02 -1.79
N ALA A 170 23.15 14.37 -1.27
CA ALA A 170 24.55 14.71 -1.48
C ALA A 170 25.18 13.78 -2.53
N ASN A 171 26.20 14.25 -3.24
CA ASN A 171 27.01 13.46 -4.18
C ASN A 171 26.27 12.91 -5.42
N ILE A 172 25.38 13.69 -6.02
CA ILE A 172 24.88 13.37 -7.38
C ILE A 172 26.06 13.48 -8.33
N LYS A 173 26.53 12.34 -8.85
CA LYS A 173 27.41 12.33 -10.01
C LYS A 173 26.56 12.71 -11.22
N GLN A 174 26.88 13.84 -11.85
CA GLN A 174 26.34 14.21 -13.16
C GLN A 174 26.81 13.23 -14.23
#